data_AF-A0A9D1NLY2-F1
#
_entry.id   AF-A0A9D1NLY2-F1
#
_cell.length_a   1.000
_cell.length_b   1.000
_cell.length_c   1.000
_cell.angle_alpha   90.00
_cell.angle_beta   90.00
_cell.angle_gamma   90.00
#
_symmetry.space_group_name_H-M   'P 1'
#
loop_
_entity.id
_entity.type
_entity.pdbx_description
1 polymer ?
#
loop_
_entity_poly.entity_id
_entity_poly.type
_entity_poly.pdbx_seq_one_letter_code
_entity_poly.pdbx_strand_id
1 'polypeptide(L)'
;MKSVFPAIAATFLCVPAALSAPDPASFRDAEIVPAPGEYVVLISEKTAARADWKAAADEFVARYAGTLVRWDGNDADAARDALRRLQPRYVAVVAAPEEIDRVLIASLHRISREMNDDVYGDFLWGVVTGKNGEEAAKQLAKDEPLMLERAIGTTNFDQGRFRRSFFVTDWSPRQFVETENFLSSEKKFAEPGAEMAEMFAARWEKIRPQFVISASHATEFNLEMPFGEGLIFSAGGNFHVAKKSLLPEFAEQLKTPKTLPEFAREKNLATFPKTPDEKIWIAAGNCLFGDMFRTADSMAGTAISAQNVRQLVGYTVPSWFGEIGWGTNDKFFNGHQTTSVGQAWFFATQLLLNGLPENAARIPVPLTATDMSGITFEATVDLLRENGVALTRENVGRVYDRDVVAFYGDPLFRARFSPDALSVPPWDCRVATEGDAQIFAVRGARGNAVKKDFCLWFPRRFDATKTLKIEGAAIVPEPTILTENFVVFRDLELAAGETLTLTVPVKK
;
A
#
# COMPACT_ATOMS: atom_id res chain seq x y z
N MET A 1 -17.45 23.00 -9.04
CA MET A 1 -16.15 23.66 -8.83
C MET A 1 -15.21 22.61 -8.27
N LYS A 2 -14.12 22.28 -8.97
CA LYS A 2 -13.08 21.40 -8.40
C LYS A 2 -12.38 22.24 -7.33
N SER A 3 -12.61 21.95 -6.05
CA SER A 3 -11.83 22.54 -4.96
C SER A 3 -10.42 21.96 -5.06
N VAL A 4 -9.51 22.72 -5.67
CA VAL A 4 -8.08 22.49 -5.55
C VAL A 4 -7.72 23.05 -4.18
N PHE A 5 -7.33 22.18 -3.25
CA PHE A 5 -6.80 22.60 -1.95
C PHE A 5 -5.27 22.60 -2.07
N PRO A 6 -4.63 23.72 -2.44
CA PRO A 6 -3.19 23.77 -2.36
C PRO A 6 -2.80 23.62 -0.88
N ALA A 7 -2.10 22.53 -0.57
CA ALA A 7 -1.58 22.24 0.76
C ALA A 7 -0.61 23.33 1.24
N ILE A 8 0.00 24.04 0.30
CA ILE A 8 0.94 25.14 0.54
C ILE A 8 0.59 26.30 -0.40
N ALA A 9 0.69 27.54 0.10
CA ALA A 9 0.66 28.75 -0.73
C ALA A 9 1.96 28.90 -1.56
N ALA A 10 2.31 27.88 -2.34
CA ALA A 10 3.47 27.87 -3.21
C ALA A 10 3.07 28.31 -4.62
N THR A 11 3.82 29.25 -5.17
CA THR A 11 3.63 29.71 -6.56
C THR A 11 4.27 28.70 -7.51
N PHE A 12 3.67 28.43 -8.67
CA PHE A 12 4.32 27.71 -9.77
C PHE A 12 4.36 28.61 -11.02
N LEU A 13 5.30 28.32 -11.92
CA LEU A 13 5.44 29.05 -13.17
C LEU A 13 5.63 28.05 -14.32
N CYS A 14 4.74 28.12 -15.31
CA CYS A 14 4.90 27.46 -16.59
C CYS A 14 5.63 28.41 -17.54
N VAL A 15 6.79 28.01 -18.05
CA VAL A 15 7.59 28.83 -18.97
C VAL A 15 7.79 28.06 -20.28
N PRO A 16 7.71 28.71 -21.46
CA PRO A 16 8.19 28.11 -22.69
C PRO A 16 9.68 27.80 -22.56
N ALA A 17 10.10 26.59 -22.97
CA ALA A 17 11.44 26.05 -22.72
C ALA A 17 12.58 27.06 -23.00
N ALA A 18 13.29 27.47 -21.95
CA ALA A 18 14.48 28.32 -22.07
C ALA A 18 15.41 28.16 -20.86
N LEU A 19 15.88 26.94 -20.62
CA LEU A 19 17.03 26.65 -19.75
C LEU A 19 17.97 25.70 -20.50
N SER A 20 19.28 25.89 -20.31
CA SER A 20 20.27 24.91 -20.74
C SER A 20 19.93 23.57 -20.08
N ALA A 21 19.58 22.56 -20.88
CA ALA A 21 19.26 21.24 -20.36
C ALA A 21 20.46 20.71 -19.54
N PRO A 22 20.24 20.14 -18.34
CA PRO A 22 21.30 19.49 -17.57
C PRO A 22 22.03 18.44 -18.41
N ASP A 23 23.29 18.16 -18.07
CA ASP A 23 24.03 17.07 -18.70
C ASP A 23 23.22 15.75 -18.56
N PRO A 24 22.83 15.09 -19.68
CA PRO A 24 22.09 13.83 -19.64
C PRO A 24 22.75 12.74 -18.78
N ALA A 25 24.08 12.77 -18.62
CA ALA A 25 24.81 11.83 -17.78
C ALA A 25 24.62 12.06 -16.27
N SER A 26 24.14 13.24 -15.85
CA SER A 26 23.88 13.57 -14.44
C SER A 26 22.57 12.99 -13.90
N PHE A 27 21.68 12.55 -14.79
CA PHE A 27 20.39 11.99 -14.43
C PHE A 27 20.50 10.54 -14.00
N ARG A 28 19.90 10.23 -12.85
CA ARG A 28 19.75 8.89 -12.32
C ARG A 28 18.28 8.59 -12.02
N ASP A 29 17.98 7.33 -11.75
CA ASP A 29 16.65 6.95 -11.27
C ASP A 29 16.29 7.76 -10.01
N ALA A 30 15.03 8.17 -9.93
CA ALA A 30 14.47 8.89 -8.78
C ALA A 30 14.25 7.94 -7.59
N GLU A 31 15.35 7.35 -7.11
CA GLU A 31 15.36 6.49 -5.93
C GLU A 31 15.28 7.33 -4.65
N ILE A 32 14.55 6.78 -3.67
CA ILE A 32 14.43 7.38 -2.35
C ILE A 32 15.53 6.82 -1.46
N VAL A 33 16.31 7.72 -0.86
CA VAL A 33 17.23 7.41 0.21
C VAL A 33 16.95 8.43 1.32
N PRO A 34 16.51 7.98 2.52
CA PRO A 34 16.23 8.91 3.61
C PRO A 34 17.53 9.62 4.04
N ALA A 35 17.46 10.92 4.30
CA ALA A 35 18.54 11.61 4.98
C ALA A 35 18.54 11.25 6.49
N PRO A 36 19.68 11.35 7.19
CA PRO A 36 19.72 11.15 8.64
C PRO A 36 18.67 12.01 9.36
N GLY A 37 17.95 11.39 10.29
CA GLY A 37 16.87 12.06 11.04
C GLY A 37 15.51 12.11 10.33
N GLU A 38 15.38 11.71 9.05
CA GLU A 38 14.08 11.67 8.37
C GLU A 38 13.26 10.40 8.66
N TYR A 39 13.87 9.38 9.27
CA TYR A 39 13.25 8.11 9.61
C TYR A 39 13.01 7.99 11.12
N VAL A 40 11.78 7.72 11.53
CA VAL A 40 11.41 7.47 12.93
C VAL A 40 10.90 6.05 13.09
N VAL A 41 11.35 5.38 14.15
CA VAL A 41 10.80 4.10 14.60
C VAL A 41 9.95 4.38 15.83
N LEU A 42 8.64 4.20 15.71
CA LEU A 42 7.70 4.23 16.83
C LEU A 42 7.54 2.81 17.41
N ILE A 43 7.63 2.68 18.73
CA ILE A 43 7.43 1.42 19.43
C ILE A 43 6.76 1.67 20.79
N SER A 44 5.73 0.90 21.15
CA SER A 44 5.09 1.06 22.46
C SER A 44 6.06 0.62 23.58
N GLU A 45 5.92 1.17 24.79
CA GLU A 45 6.70 0.70 25.95
C GLU A 45 6.51 -0.81 26.20
N LYS A 46 5.30 -1.33 25.94
CA LYS A 46 4.97 -2.75 26.09
C LYS A 46 5.71 -3.62 25.06
N THR A 47 5.69 -3.25 23.78
CA THR A 47 6.46 -3.97 22.74
C THR A 47 7.97 -3.82 22.99
N ALA A 48 8.44 -2.63 23.38
CA ALA A 48 9.86 -2.38 23.66
C ALA A 48 10.41 -3.13 24.88
N ALA A 49 9.55 -3.57 25.81
CA ALA A 49 9.95 -4.42 26.93
C ALA A 49 10.30 -5.86 26.50
N ARG A 50 9.90 -6.28 25.29
CA ARG A 50 10.26 -7.58 24.72
C ARG A 50 11.58 -7.45 23.96
N ALA A 51 12.60 -8.18 24.40
CA ALA A 51 13.97 -8.03 23.90
C ALA A 51 14.11 -8.26 22.38
N ASP A 52 13.40 -9.25 21.84
CA ASP A 52 13.38 -9.56 20.41
C ASP A 52 12.75 -8.41 19.58
N TRP A 53 11.68 -7.79 20.07
CA TRP A 53 11.03 -6.66 19.39
C TRP A 53 11.83 -5.37 19.48
N LYS A 54 12.45 -5.11 20.63
CA LYS A 54 13.36 -3.97 20.78
C LYS A 54 14.56 -4.11 19.85
N ALA A 55 15.13 -5.32 19.71
CA ALA A 55 16.19 -5.60 18.76
C ALA A 55 15.75 -5.32 17.32
N ALA A 56 14.55 -5.77 16.93
CA ALA A 56 13.99 -5.45 15.61
C ALA A 56 13.89 -3.94 15.38
N ALA A 57 13.37 -3.18 16.33
CA ALA A 57 13.31 -1.71 16.21
C ALA A 57 14.70 -1.06 16.08
N ASP A 58 15.68 -1.57 16.81
CA ASP A 58 17.06 -1.05 16.75
C ASP A 58 17.74 -1.30 15.39
N GLU A 59 17.41 -2.40 14.71
CA GLU A 59 17.93 -2.66 13.36
C GLU A 59 17.45 -1.58 12.35
N PHE A 60 16.19 -1.17 12.45
CA PHE A 60 15.63 -0.10 11.60
C PHE A 60 16.29 1.26 11.90
N VAL A 61 16.48 1.58 13.19
CA VAL A 61 17.19 2.79 13.63
C VAL A 61 18.61 2.81 13.06
N ALA A 62 19.34 1.69 13.19
CA ALA A 62 20.71 1.57 12.70
C ALA A 62 20.78 1.67 11.16
N ARG A 63 19.86 1.03 10.44
CA ARG A 63 19.82 1.00 8.97
C ARG A 63 19.66 2.38 8.35
N TYR A 64 18.83 3.23 8.95
CA TYR A 64 18.42 4.52 8.39
C TYR A 64 18.98 5.74 9.13
N ALA A 65 19.87 5.53 10.12
CA ALA A 65 20.27 6.59 11.05
C ALA A 65 19.03 7.33 11.61
N GLY A 66 18.04 6.53 12.00
CA GLY A 66 16.73 6.99 12.43
C GLY A 66 16.67 7.37 13.91
N THR A 67 15.49 7.79 14.36
CA THR A 67 15.22 8.08 15.78
C THR A 67 14.21 7.09 16.34
N LEU A 68 14.55 6.45 17.46
CA LEU A 68 13.60 5.62 18.20
C LEU A 68 12.72 6.50 19.09
N VAL A 69 11.41 6.40 18.95
CA VAL A 69 10.43 7.07 19.79
C VAL A 69 9.59 6.01 20.50
N ARG A 70 9.57 6.08 21.83
CA ARG A 70 8.70 5.26 22.66
C ARG A 70 7.45 6.02 23.04
N TRP A 71 6.34 5.31 23.17
CA TRP A 71 5.06 5.88 23.57
C TRP A 71 4.24 4.90 24.40
N ASP A 72 3.29 5.42 25.16
CA ASP A 72 2.20 4.62 25.69
C ASP A 72 1.31 4.23 24.50
N GLY A 73 1.20 2.95 24.17
CA GLY A 73 0.53 2.47 22.95
C GLY A 73 -0.96 2.82 22.83
N ASN A 74 -1.53 3.51 23.82
CA ASN A 74 -2.89 4.04 23.81
C ASN A 74 -2.95 5.58 23.72
N ASP A 75 -1.80 6.28 23.70
CA ASP A 75 -1.71 7.74 23.70
C ASP A 75 -1.29 8.28 22.33
N ALA A 76 -2.25 8.24 21.39
CA ALA A 76 -2.04 8.72 20.02
C ALA A 76 -1.61 10.19 19.95
N ASP A 77 -2.05 11.01 20.91
CA ASP A 77 -1.69 12.42 20.99
C ASP A 77 -0.21 12.61 21.33
N ALA A 78 0.32 11.85 22.30
CA ALA A 78 1.76 11.89 22.62
C ALA A 78 2.63 11.44 21.44
N ALA A 79 2.22 10.39 20.72
CA ALA A 79 2.90 9.97 19.50
C ALA A 79 2.86 11.06 18.43
N ARG A 80 1.68 11.66 18.18
CA ARG A 80 1.53 12.79 17.25
C ARG A 80 2.45 13.94 17.61
N ASP A 81 2.48 14.35 18.86
CA ASP A 81 3.28 15.50 19.31
C ASP A 81 4.78 15.23 19.19
N ALA A 82 5.22 13.99 19.45
CA ALA A 82 6.60 13.58 19.19
C ALA A 82 6.95 13.65 17.70
N LEU A 83 6.09 13.12 16.82
CA LEU A 83 6.29 13.18 15.38
C LEU A 83 6.27 14.61 14.85
N ARG A 84 5.36 15.47 15.32
CA ARG A 84 5.34 16.91 14.97
C ARG A 84 6.66 17.61 15.32
N ARG A 85 7.28 17.28 16.45
CA ARG A 85 8.59 17.85 16.81
C ARG A 85 9.72 17.35 15.91
N LEU A 86 9.67 16.09 15.49
CA LEU A 86 10.71 15.46 14.68
C LEU A 86 10.57 15.73 13.18
N GLN A 87 9.36 16.05 12.70
CA GLN A 87 9.05 16.26 11.28
C GLN A 87 9.58 15.12 10.38
N PRO A 88 9.30 13.85 10.71
CA PRO A 88 9.79 12.72 9.91
C PRO A 88 9.17 12.72 8.52
N ARG A 89 9.80 11.96 7.62
CA ARG A 89 9.28 11.66 6.28
C ARG A 89 8.91 10.19 6.14
N TYR A 90 9.46 9.35 7.02
CA TYR A 90 9.25 7.93 7.05
C TYR A 90 9.06 7.49 8.51
N VAL A 91 8.01 6.70 8.77
CA VAL A 91 7.70 6.20 10.10
C VAL A 91 7.45 4.70 10.05
N ALA A 92 8.28 3.91 10.73
CA ALA A 92 7.98 2.51 11.00
C ALA A 92 7.36 2.39 12.39
N VAL A 93 6.18 1.77 12.47
CA VAL A 93 5.53 1.45 13.74
C VAL A 93 5.83 -0.01 14.05
N VAL A 94 6.80 -0.27 14.92
CA VAL A 94 7.14 -1.62 15.36
C VAL A 94 6.18 -2.02 16.47
N ALA A 95 5.30 -2.98 16.18
CA ALA A 95 4.23 -3.37 17.09
C ALA A 95 4.04 -4.89 17.12
N ALA A 96 3.97 -5.42 18.34
CA ALA A 96 3.54 -6.79 18.57
C ALA A 96 2.10 -7.01 18.06
N PRO A 97 1.78 -8.19 17.51
CA PRO A 97 0.46 -8.44 16.91
C PRO A 97 -0.68 -8.24 17.89
N GLU A 98 -0.48 -8.47 19.19
CA GLU A 98 -1.49 -8.27 20.23
C GLU A 98 -1.88 -6.79 20.46
N GLU A 99 -1.10 -5.85 19.92
CA GLU A 99 -1.34 -4.41 20.02
C GLU A 99 -1.90 -3.82 18.72
N ILE A 100 -2.05 -4.63 17.67
CA ILE A 100 -2.53 -4.17 16.37
C ILE A 100 -4.00 -4.51 16.20
N ASP A 101 -4.80 -3.46 16.01
CA ASP A 101 -6.20 -3.52 15.64
C ASP A 101 -6.55 -2.32 14.73
N ARG A 102 -7.79 -2.29 14.25
CA ARG A 102 -8.32 -1.19 13.43
C ARG A 102 -8.22 0.20 14.08
N VAL A 103 -8.25 0.29 15.42
CA VAL A 103 -8.17 1.57 16.13
C VAL A 103 -6.76 2.14 16.00
N LEU A 104 -5.74 1.31 16.16
CA LEU A 104 -4.35 1.71 15.90
C LEU A 104 -4.18 2.18 14.44
N ILE A 105 -4.65 1.41 13.46
CA ILE A 105 -4.52 1.74 12.04
C ILE A 105 -5.17 3.10 11.71
N ALA A 106 -6.37 3.34 12.23
CA ALA A 106 -7.06 4.61 12.06
C ALA A 106 -6.35 5.78 12.74
N SER A 107 -5.78 5.53 13.93
CA SER A 107 -4.98 6.54 14.64
C SER A 107 -3.75 6.93 13.82
N LEU A 108 -3.05 5.97 13.21
CA LEU A 108 -1.88 6.25 12.37
C LEU A 108 -2.25 7.08 11.13
N HIS A 109 -3.38 6.76 10.48
CA HIS A 109 -3.94 7.58 9.40
C HIS A 109 -4.18 9.02 9.82
N ARG A 110 -4.81 9.24 10.98
CA ARG A 110 -5.09 10.59 11.51
C ARG A 110 -3.83 11.33 11.86
N ILE A 111 -2.94 10.69 12.63
CA ILE A 111 -1.64 11.24 13.00
C ILE A 111 -0.92 11.73 11.75
N SER A 112 -0.86 10.94 10.67
CA SER A 112 -0.18 11.35 9.44
C SER A 112 -0.71 12.62 8.79
N ARG A 113 -2.00 12.95 8.99
CA ARG A 113 -2.67 14.14 8.42
C ARG A 113 -2.82 15.30 9.40
N GLU A 114 -2.47 15.08 10.66
CA GLU A 114 -2.50 16.10 11.70
C GLU A 114 -1.10 16.68 11.94
N MET A 115 -0.14 16.55 11.03
CA MET A 115 1.19 17.14 11.24
C MET A 115 1.23 18.64 10.93
N ASN A 116 0.34 19.12 10.05
CA ASN A 116 0.21 20.52 9.68
C ASN A 116 -1.30 20.88 9.48
N ASP A 117 -1.59 22.05 8.89
CA ASP A 117 -2.96 22.55 8.71
C ASP A 117 -3.67 21.98 7.47
N ASP A 118 -3.00 21.33 6.52
CA ASP A 118 -3.65 20.74 5.34
C ASP A 118 -4.37 19.41 5.67
N VAL A 119 -4.88 18.70 4.66
CA VAL A 119 -5.63 17.44 4.84
C VAL A 119 -4.86 16.19 4.42
N TYR A 120 -3.65 16.36 3.91
CA TYR A 120 -2.82 15.32 3.32
C TYR A 120 -1.88 14.72 4.37
N GLY A 121 -1.40 13.51 4.10
CA GLY A 121 -0.39 12.87 4.92
C GLY A 121 0.98 13.54 4.76
N ASP A 122 1.71 13.72 5.85
CA ASP A 122 3.04 14.37 5.84
C ASP A 122 4.23 13.40 5.84
N PHE A 123 3.98 12.11 6.06
CA PHE A 123 5.02 11.07 6.05
C PHE A 123 4.49 9.74 5.52
N LEU A 124 5.36 8.95 4.89
CA LEU A 124 5.10 7.54 4.59
C LEU A 124 5.20 6.73 5.87
N TRP A 125 4.25 5.84 6.13
CA TRP A 125 4.32 4.98 7.30
C TRP A 125 3.90 3.55 7.00
N GLY A 126 4.33 2.63 7.85
CA GLY A 126 3.90 1.24 7.85
C GLY A 126 4.10 0.54 9.18
N VAL A 127 3.30 -0.49 9.43
CA VAL A 127 3.38 -1.31 10.66
C VAL A 127 4.32 -2.49 10.43
N VAL A 128 5.40 -2.54 11.20
CA VAL A 128 6.40 -3.63 11.16
C VAL A 128 6.06 -4.62 12.26
N THR A 129 5.78 -5.87 11.87
CA THR A 129 5.20 -6.87 12.76
C THR A 129 5.45 -8.30 12.28
N GLY A 130 5.01 -9.28 13.07
CA GLY A 130 5.18 -10.71 12.83
C GLY A 130 4.85 -11.49 14.09
N LYS A 131 4.97 -12.83 14.04
CA LYS A 131 4.77 -13.68 15.23
C LYS A 131 5.75 -13.36 16.37
N ASN A 132 6.90 -12.74 16.06
CA ASN A 132 7.94 -12.32 16.99
C ASN A 132 8.80 -11.20 16.35
N GLY A 133 9.73 -10.62 17.12
CA GLY A 133 10.61 -9.55 16.64
C GLY A 133 11.51 -9.98 15.48
N GLU A 134 11.95 -11.24 15.43
CA GLU A 134 12.78 -11.78 14.34
C GLU A 134 12.04 -11.77 12.99
N GLU A 135 10.77 -12.19 12.95
CA GLU A 135 9.98 -12.11 11.72
C GLU A 135 9.70 -10.66 11.31
N ALA A 136 9.48 -9.77 12.29
CA ALA A 136 9.28 -8.34 12.03
C ALA A 136 10.54 -7.70 11.40
N ALA A 137 11.73 -8.05 11.90
CA ALA A 137 13.01 -7.57 11.38
C ALA A 137 13.22 -7.94 9.90
N LYS A 138 12.67 -9.06 9.43
CA LYS A 138 12.78 -9.46 8.01
C LYS A 138 12.13 -8.48 7.03
N GLN A 139 11.24 -7.59 7.50
CA GLN A 139 10.60 -6.57 6.67
C GLN A 139 11.52 -5.38 6.35
N LEU A 140 12.68 -5.27 7.01
CA LEU A 140 13.66 -4.21 6.80
C LEU A 140 14.15 -4.19 5.35
N ALA A 141 14.20 -3.00 4.72
CA ALA A 141 14.65 -2.92 3.34
C ALA A 141 16.14 -3.29 3.18
N LYS A 142 16.39 -4.15 2.20
CA LYS A 142 17.73 -4.47 1.70
C LYS A 142 18.22 -3.37 0.74
N ASP A 143 19.53 -3.36 0.48
CA ASP A 143 20.10 -2.47 -0.54
C ASP A 143 19.54 -2.79 -1.92
N GLU A 144 19.46 -4.07 -2.27
CA GLU A 144 18.86 -4.52 -3.52
C GLU A 144 17.33 -4.62 -3.40
N PRO A 145 16.58 -4.12 -4.40
CA PRO A 145 15.14 -4.26 -4.42
C PRO A 145 14.71 -5.71 -4.69
N LEU A 146 13.53 -6.08 -4.19
CA LEU A 146 12.85 -7.31 -4.61
C LEU A 146 12.37 -7.16 -6.07
N MET A 147 13.00 -7.91 -6.97
CA MET A 147 12.58 -7.95 -8.38
C MET A 147 11.37 -8.85 -8.57
N LEU A 148 10.29 -8.28 -9.08
CA LEU A 148 9.03 -8.96 -9.32
C LEU A 148 9.02 -9.54 -10.74
N GLU A 149 9.14 -10.86 -10.81
CA GLU A 149 9.05 -11.61 -12.06
C GLU A 149 7.86 -12.57 -12.07
N ARG A 150 7.31 -12.87 -10.88
CA ARG A 150 6.32 -13.92 -10.70
C ARG A 150 5.16 -13.43 -9.85
N ALA A 151 3.95 -13.66 -10.33
CA ALA A 151 2.73 -13.18 -9.69
C ALA A 151 1.68 -14.28 -9.51
N ILE A 152 0.87 -14.15 -8.46
CA ILE A 152 -0.35 -14.94 -8.31
C ILE A 152 -1.50 -14.06 -7.83
N GLY A 153 -2.76 -14.40 -8.15
CA GLY A 153 -3.88 -13.67 -7.58
C GLY A 153 -5.25 -14.32 -7.66
N THR A 154 -6.20 -13.75 -6.91
CA THR A 154 -7.64 -14.07 -7.00
C THR A 154 -8.42 -13.04 -7.81
N THR A 155 -7.69 -12.17 -8.52
CA THR A 155 -8.20 -11.16 -9.44
C THR A 155 -7.12 -10.90 -10.50
N ASN A 156 -7.47 -10.15 -11.54
CA ASN A 156 -6.57 -9.90 -12.65
C ASN A 156 -5.53 -8.82 -12.39
N PHE A 157 -4.46 -8.89 -13.18
CA PHE A 157 -3.41 -7.89 -13.24
C PHE A 157 -2.79 -7.91 -14.64
N ASP A 158 -1.94 -6.92 -14.93
CA ASP A 158 -1.18 -6.88 -16.17
C ASP A 158 -0.10 -7.97 -16.19
N GLN A 159 -0.37 -9.04 -16.92
CA GLN A 159 0.54 -10.18 -17.06
C GLN A 159 1.85 -9.83 -17.78
N GLY A 160 1.87 -8.76 -18.57
CA GLY A 160 3.09 -8.30 -19.26
C GLY A 160 4.20 -7.87 -18.30
N ARG A 161 3.88 -7.69 -17.00
CA ARG A 161 4.84 -7.41 -15.93
C ARG A 161 5.60 -8.63 -15.42
N PHE A 162 5.11 -9.84 -15.70
CA PHE A 162 5.59 -11.05 -15.03
C PHE A 162 5.94 -12.14 -16.03
N ARG A 163 7.14 -12.70 -15.88
CA ARG A 163 7.61 -13.84 -16.67
C ARG A 163 6.72 -15.06 -16.43
N ARG A 164 6.24 -15.27 -15.21
CA ARG A 164 5.31 -16.35 -14.87
C ARG A 164 4.18 -15.82 -13.99
N SER A 165 2.94 -16.17 -14.29
CA SER A 165 1.82 -15.73 -13.45
C SER A 165 0.63 -16.67 -13.46
N PHE A 166 -0.24 -16.55 -12.46
CA PHE A 166 -1.52 -17.25 -12.40
C PHE A 166 -2.55 -16.38 -11.69
N PHE A 167 -3.77 -16.30 -12.21
CA PHE A 167 -4.87 -15.79 -11.41
C PHE A 167 -6.19 -16.49 -11.69
N VAL A 168 -7.00 -16.63 -10.64
CA VAL A 168 -8.42 -16.94 -10.75
C VAL A 168 -9.15 -15.64 -11.04
N THR A 169 -10.10 -15.64 -11.97
CA THR A 169 -10.86 -14.43 -12.32
C THR A 169 -12.01 -14.23 -11.35
N ASP A 170 -12.34 -12.96 -11.08
CA ASP A 170 -13.44 -12.54 -10.21
C ASP A 170 -14.70 -12.09 -10.97
N TRP A 171 -14.69 -12.16 -12.30
CA TRP A 171 -15.85 -11.89 -13.17
C TRP A 171 -16.43 -13.15 -13.83
N SER A 172 -15.81 -14.32 -13.68
CA SER A 172 -16.35 -15.57 -14.23
C SER A 172 -16.00 -16.77 -13.33
N PRO A 173 -16.97 -17.61 -12.95
CA PRO A 173 -16.73 -18.71 -12.03
C PRO A 173 -15.78 -19.74 -12.64
N ARG A 174 -14.84 -20.22 -11.81
CA ARG A 174 -13.89 -21.29 -12.16
C ARG A 174 -13.00 -20.99 -13.38
N GLN A 175 -12.94 -19.74 -13.81
CA GLN A 175 -12.06 -19.29 -14.88
C GLN A 175 -10.72 -18.83 -14.29
N PHE A 176 -9.64 -19.15 -15.00
CA PHE A 176 -8.29 -18.73 -14.62
C PHE A 176 -7.44 -18.44 -15.85
N VAL A 177 -6.34 -17.74 -15.63
CA VAL A 177 -5.32 -17.45 -16.65
C VAL A 177 -3.95 -17.81 -16.10
N GLU A 178 -3.11 -18.43 -16.93
CA GLU A 178 -1.71 -18.72 -16.61
C GLU A 178 -0.79 -18.09 -17.66
N THR A 179 0.32 -17.53 -17.19
CA THR A 179 1.41 -17.02 -18.03
C THR A 179 2.67 -17.83 -17.77
N GLU A 180 3.39 -18.21 -18.83
CA GLU A 180 4.73 -18.79 -18.74
C GLU A 180 5.64 -18.14 -19.80
N ASN A 181 6.82 -17.67 -19.39
CA ASN A 181 7.74 -16.91 -20.22
C ASN A 181 7.07 -15.73 -20.96
N PHE A 182 6.26 -14.95 -20.23
CA PHE A 182 5.44 -13.84 -20.74
C PHE A 182 4.35 -14.22 -21.75
N LEU A 183 4.26 -15.50 -22.14
CA LEU A 183 3.20 -16.00 -23.00
C LEU A 183 2.00 -16.36 -22.13
N SER A 184 0.96 -15.53 -22.21
CA SER A 184 -0.33 -15.81 -21.60
C SER A 184 -1.00 -16.96 -22.35
N SER A 185 -1.50 -17.93 -21.61
CA SER A 185 -2.52 -18.82 -22.15
C SER A 185 -3.84 -18.08 -22.32
N GLU A 186 -4.70 -18.58 -23.21
CA GLU A 186 -6.09 -18.13 -23.27
C GLU A 186 -6.79 -18.35 -21.93
N LYS A 187 -7.93 -17.68 -21.73
CA LYS A 187 -8.77 -17.91 -20.54
C LYS A 187 -9.17 -19.39 -20.49
N LYS A 188 -8.83 -20.07 -19.40
CA LYS A 188 -9.17 -21.48 -19.16
C LYS A 188 -10.25 -21.60 -18.12
N PHE A 189 -10.92 -22.75 -18.12
CA PHE A 189 -11.86 -23.12 -17.06
C PHE A 189 -11.34 -24.37 -16.36
N ALA A 190 -11.52 -24.43 -15.04
CA ALA A 190 -11.18 -25.62 -14.30
C ALA A 190 -12.14 -26.76 -14.66
N GLU A 191 -11.57 -27.94 -14.90
CA GLU A 191 -12.33 -29.15 -15.22
C GLU A 191 -13.43 -29.42 -14.16
N PRO A 192 -14.55 -30.05 -14.54
CA PRO A 192 -15.57 -30.47 -13.58
C PRO A 192 -14.96 -31.28 -12.42
N GLY A 193 -15.31 -30.91 -11.18
CA GLY A 193 -14.80 -31.57 -9.97
C GLY A 193 -13.44 -31.08 -9.47
N ALA A 194 -12.72 -30.23 -10.21
CA ALA A 194 -11.50 -29.60 -9.69
C ALA A 194 -11.82 -28.59 -8.57
N GLU A 195 -11.06 -28.63 -7.49
CA GLU A 195 -11.16 -27.70 -6.35
C GLU A 195 -10.27 -26.47 -6.60
N MET A 196 -10.88 -25.28 -6.70
CA MET A 196 -10.13 -24.07 -7.07
C MET A 196 -9.11 -23.67 -6.01
N ALA A 197 -9.43 -23.83 -4.72
CA ALA A 197 -8.50 -23.50 -3.63
C ALA A 197 -7.26 -24.41 -3.62
N GLU A 198 -7.43 -25.70 -3.93
CA GLU A 198 -6.31 -26.65 -4.07
C GLU A 198 -5.47 -26.34 -5.30
N MET A 199 -6.11 -25.99 -6.42
CA MET A 199 -5.41 -25.53 -7.62
C MET A 199 -4.59 -24.27 -7.33
N PHE A 200 -5.16 -23.29 -6.61
CA PHE A 200 -4.45 -22.08 -6.20
C PHE A 200 -3.22 -22.41 -5.35
N ALA A 201 -3.35 -23.30 -4.36
CA ALA A 201 -2.24 -23.77 -3.54
C ALA A 201 -1.15 -24.47 -4.35
N ALA A 202 -1.52 -25.37 -5.27
CA ALA A 202 -0.58 -26.04 -6.16
C ALA A 202 0.17 -25.06 -7.08
N ARG A 203 -0.51 -24.00 -7.54
CA ARG A 203 0.12 -22.94 -8.35
C ARG A 203 0.98 -22.01 -7.52
N TRP A 204 0.63 -21.74 -6.27
CA TRP A 204 1.50 -21.03 -5.34
C TRP A 204 2.86 -21.71 -5.19
N GLU A 205 2.88 -23.02 -4.95
CA GLU A 205 4.11 -23.80 -4.83
C GLU A 205 4.93 -23.82 -6.12
N LYS A 206 4.28 -24.04 -7.27
CA LYS A 206 4.96 -24.10 -8.58
C LYS A 206 5.52 -22.75 -9.02
N ILE A 207 4.78 -21.67 -8.78
CA ILE A 207 5.13 -20.33 -9.26
C ILE A 207 6.13 -19.67 -8.32
N ARG A 208 6.04 -19.92 -7.01
CA ARG A 208 6.84 -19.23 -5.99
C ARG A 208 6.71 -17.71 -6.18
N PRO A 209 5.49 -17.15 -6.01
CA PRO A 209 5.19 -15.77 -6.39
C PRO A 209 6.01 -14.77 -5.56
N GLN A 210 6.27 -13.60 -6.13
CA GLN A 210 6.85 -12.43 -5.45
C GLN A 210 5.83 -11.28 -5.36
N PHE A 211 4.84 -11.29 -6.26
CA PHE A 211 3.68 -10.40 -6.20
C PHE A 211 2.41 -11.22 -5.97
N VAL A 212 1.60 -10.79 -5.01
CA VAL A 212 0.28 -11.36 -4.75
C VAL A 212 -0.76 -10.25 -4.81
N ILE A 213 -1.83 -10.45 -5.55
CA ILE A 213 -2.99 -9.56 -5.53
C ILE A 213 -4.25 -10.37 -5.28
N SER A 214 -5.11 -9.88 -4.40
CA SER A 214 -6.36 -10.56 -4.10
C SER A 214 -7.54 -9.61 -3.99
N ALA A 215 -8.67 -10.13 -4.45
CA ALA A 215 -10.01 -9.60 -4.25
C ALA A 215 -10.98 -10.78 -4.22
N SER A 216 -11.98 -10.71 -3.33
CA SER A 216 -13.03 -11.70 -3.04
C SER A 216 -13.47 -11.55 -1.58
N HIS A 217 -14.43 -12.37 -1.14
CA HIS A 217 -14.79 -12.49 0.27
C HIS A 217 -13.60 -12.94 1.11
N ALA A 218 -13.44 -12.27 2.24
CA ALA A 218 -12.42 -12.56 3.22
C ALA A 218 -12.92 -12.14 4.61
N THR A 219 -12.29 -12.70 5.63
CA THR A 219 -12.38 -12.26 7.02
C THR A 219 -10.97 -12.04 7.55
N GLU A 220 -10.85 -11.75 8.85
CA GLU A 220 -9.58 -11.74 9.57
C GLU A 220 -8.88 -13.12 9.49
N PHE A 221 -9.59 -14.21 9.17
CA PHE A 221 -9.09 -15.58 9.23
C PHE A 221 -9.18 -16.36 7.92
N ASN A 222 -9.78 -15.83 6.85
CA ASN A 222 -9.80 -16.51 5.55
C ASN A 222 -9.79 -15.58 4.34
N LEU A 223 -9.41 -16.16 3.20
CA LEU A 223 -9.60 -15.62 1.86
C LEU A 223 -10.30 -16.68 1.01
N GLU A 224 -11.50 -16.37 0.53
CA GLU A 224 -12.22 -17.24 -0.39
C GLU A 224 -11.69 -17.11 -1.82
N MET A 225 -11.70 -18.22 -2.55
CA MET A 225 -11.56 -18.16 -4.00
C MET A 225 -12.81 -17.49 -4.59
N PRO A 226 -12.69 -16.74 -5.69
CA PRO A 226 -13.83 -16.08 -6.32
C PRO A 226 -15.03 -17.01 -6.51
N PHE A 227 -16.24 -16.48 -6.31
CA PHE A 227 -17.50 -17.23 -6.36
C PHE A 227 -17.66 -18.33 -5.29
N GLY A 228 -16.90 -18.27 -4.20
CA GLY A 228 -16.98 -19.23 -3.10
C GLY A 228 -16.51 -20.62 -3.52
N GLU A 229 -15.49 -20.70 -4.38
CA GLU A 229 -14.92 -21.97 -4.87
C GLU A 229 -13.85 -22.54 -3.92
N GLY A 230 -14.16 -22.57 -2.62
CA GLY A 230 -13.22 -22.93 -1.55
C GLY A 230 -12.45 -21.72 -1.01
N LEU A 231 -11.56 -21.96 -0.05
CA LEU A 231 -10.81 -20.91 0.63
C LEU A 231 -9.41 -21.35 1.07
N ILE A 232 -8.58 -20.36 1.36
CA ILE A 232 -7.43 -20.51 2.25
C ILE A 232 -7.77 -19.83 3.58
N PHE A 233 -7.36 -20.42 4.70
CA PHE A 233 -7.60 -19.84 6.03
C PHE A 233 -6.38 -19.96 6.92
N SER A 234 -6.27 -19.03 7.86
CA SER A 234 -5.21 -18.97 8.85
C SER A 234 -5.57 -19.81 10.08
N ALA A 235 -4.66 -20.71 10.48
CA ALA A 235 -4.77 -21.47 11.72
C ALA A 235 -3.42 -22.05 12.15
N GLY A 236 -3.05 -21.82 13.41
CA GLY A 236 -1.84 -22.39 14.00
C GLY A 236 -0.56 -21.85 13.38
N GLY A 237 -0.56 -20.56 13.00
CA GLY A 237 0.56 -19.85 12.39
C GLY A 237 0.87 -20.32 10.96
N ASN A 238 -0.10 -20.91 10.27
CA ASN A 238 0.00 -21.36 8.88
C ASN A 238 -1.33 -21.17 8.15
N PHE A 239 -1.26 -21.12 6.82
CA PHE A 239 -2.47 -21.25 6.01
C PHE A 239 -2.82 -22.72 5.79
N HIS A 240 -4.11 -22.99 5.62
CA HIS A 240 -4.66 -24.29 5.25
C HIS A 240 -5.65 -24.12 4.11
N VAL A 241 -5.86 -25.18 3.34
CA VAL A 241 -6.78 -25.19 2.20
C VAL A 241 -8.08 -25.88 2.60
N ALA A 242 -9.22 -25.25 2.31
CA ALA A 242 -10.53 -25.88 2.44
C ALA A 242 -11.30 -25.81 1.13
N LYS A 243 -11.89 -26.93 0.73
CA LYS A 243 -12.76 -27.05 -0.43
C LYS A 243 -14.11 -26.37 -0.23
N LYS A 244 -14.82 -26.10 -1.32
CA LYS A 244 -16.15 -25.43 -1.32
C LYS A 244 -17.16 -26.08 -0.38
N SER A 245 -17.17 -27.41 -0.30
CA SER A 245 -18.12 -28.15 0.54
C SER A 245 -17.95 -27.92 2.06
N LEU A 246 -16.81 -27.37 2.50
CA LEU A 246 -16.56 -27.07 3.91
C LEU A 246 -16.92 -25.63 4.30
N LEU A 247 -17.30 -24.76 3.35
CA LEU A 247 -17.60 -23.36 3.63
C LEU A 247 -18.70 -23.16 4.70
N PRO A 248 -19.83 -23.89 4.71
CA PRO A 248 -20.85 -23.71 5.74
C PRO A 248 -20.35 -24.05 7.14
N GLU A 249 -19.57 -25.12 7.27
CA GLU A 249 -19.01 -25.54 8.56
C GLU A 249 -17.89 -24.59 9.01
N PHE A 250 -17.07 -24.10 8.08
CA PHE A 250 -16.05 -23.09 8.34
C PHE A 250 -16.68 -21.79 8.86
N ALA A 251 -17.79 -21.34 8.29
CA ALA A 251 -18.49 -20.14 8.73
C ALA A 251 -18.93 -20.21 10.20
N GLU A 252 -19.27 -21.40 10.71
CA GLU A 252 -19.58 -21.59 12.13
C GLU A 252 -18.33 -21.46 13.02
N GLN A 253 -17.15 -21.86 12.53
CA GLN A 253 -15.88 -21.70 13.26
C GLN A 253 -15.46 -20.24 13.44
N LEU A 254 -15.85 -19.35 12.52
CA LEU A 254 -15.55 -17.92 12.61
C LEU A 254 -16.19 -17.23 13.82
N LYS A 255 -17.21 -17.83 14.44
CA LYS A 255 -17.77 -17.36 15.71
C LYS A 255 -16.79 -17.56 16.87
N THR A 256 -15.87 -18.52 16.74
CA THR A 256 -14.88 -18.87 17.77
C THR A 256 -13.50 -19.16 17.14
N PRO A 257 -12.83 -18.19 16.47
CA PRO A 257 -11.67 -18.47 15.60
C PRO A 257 -10.50 -19.23 16.24
N LYS A 258 -10.38 -19.17 17.57
CA LYS A 258 -9.41 -19.99 18.34
C LYS A 258 -9.54 -21.50 18.14
N THR A 259 -10.68 -22.01 17.64
CA THR A 259 -10.90 -23.44 17.33
C THR A 259 -10.43 -23.83 15.92
N LEU A 260 -10.04 -22.88 15.08
CA LEU A 260 -9.59 -23.16 13.70
C LEU A 260 -8.42 -24.18 13.62
N PRO A 261 -7.44 -24.20 14.54
CA PRO A 261 -6.42 -25.24 14.54
C PRO A 261 -6.97 -26.64 14.84
N GLU A 262 -7.99 -26.76 15.69
CA GLU A 262 -8.68 -28.03 15.96
C GLU A 262 -9.47 -28.48 14.73
N PHE A 263 -10.24 -27.57 14.14
CA PHE A 263 -10.99 -27.82 12.90
C PHE A 263 -10.09 -28.32 11.77
N ALA A 264 -8.93 -27.68 11.55
CA ALA A 264 -7.98 -28.11 10.53
C ALA A 264 -7.48 -29.54 10.76
N ARG A 265 -7.21 -29.93 12.02
CA ARG A 265 -6.78 -31.28 12.39
C ARG A 265 -7.90 -32.30 12.22
N GLU A 266 -9.10 -32.02 12.73
CA GLU A 266 -10.25 -32.91 12.68
C GLU A 266 -10.67 -33.23 11.24
N LYS A 267 -10.59 -32.23 10.35
CA LYS A 267 -10.89 -32.39 8.93
C LYS A 267 -9.71 -32.87 8.09
N ASN A 268 -8.54 -33.09 8.71
CA ASN A 268 -7.31 -33.49 8.04
C ASN A 268 -6.98 -32.58 6.83
N LEU A 269 -7.07 -31.26 7.03
CA LEU A 269 -6.89 -30.29 5.96
C LEU A 269 -5.41 -30.11 5.61
N ALA A 270 -5.15 -29.93 4.33
CA ALA A 270 -3.80 -29.70 3.84
C ALA A 270 -3.29 -28.34 4.30
N THR A 271 -2.08 -28.31 4.84
CA THR A 271 -1.34 -27.06 5.04
C THR A 271 -1.00 -26.46 3.69
N PHE A 272 -1.19 -25.15 3.57
CA PHE A 272 -0.86 -24.41 2.37
C PHE A 272 0.67 -24.38 2.14
N PRO A 273 1.14 -24.55 0.89
CA PRO A 273 2.57 -24.60 0.62
C PRO A 273 3.31 -23.33 1.06
N LYS A 274 4.47 -23.51 1.70
CA LYS A 274 5.38 -22.41 2.00
C LYS A 274 6.40 -22.27 0.90
N THR A 275 6.75 -21.02 0.59
CA THR A 275 7.82 -20.70 -0.37
C THR A 275 8.78 -19.70 0.26
N PRO A 276 10.10 -19.89 0.11
CA PRO A 276 11.10 -19.05 0.80
C PRO A 276 11.28 -17.67 0.16
N ASP A 277 10.67 -17.43 -1.01
CA ASP A 277 10.76 -16.16 -1.74
C ASP A 277 10.08 -15.04 -0.98
N GLU A 278 10.69 -13.86 -1.00
CA GLU A 278 10.08 -12.64 -0.47
C GLU A 278 8.96 -12.19 -1.38
N LYS A 279 7.89 -11.65 -0.77
CA LYS A 279 6.70 -11.27 -1.50
C LYS A 279 6.15 -9.93 -1.03
N ILE A 280 5.38 -9.29 -1.89
CA ILE A 280 4.44 -8.24 -1.52
C ILE A 280 3.02 -8.74 -1.78
N TRP A 281 2.06 -8.31 -0.97
CA TRP A 281 0.65 -8.69 -1.11
C TRP A 281 -0.26 -7.47 -1.07
N ILE A 282 -0.94 -7.18 -2.18
CA ILE A 282 -2.00 -6.16 -2.24
C ILE A 282 -3.36 -6.86 -2.16
N ALA A 283 -3.97 -6.91 -0.98
CA ALA A 283 -5.34 -7.40 -0.79
C ALA A 283 -6.34 -6.29 -1.13
N ALA A 284 -6.35 -5.91 -2.42
CA ALA A 284 -6.97 -4.70 -2.94
C ALA A 284 -8.48 -4.61 -2.71
N GLY A 285 -9.17 -5.75 -2.71
CA GLY A 285 -10.64 -5.83 -2.62
C GLY A 285 -11.12 -6.88 -1.63
N ASN A 286 -10.35 -7.15 -0.57
CA ASN A 286 -10.73 -8.12 0.45
C ASN A 286 -11.20 -7.43 1.73
N CYS A 287 -12.35 -7.86 2.25
CA CYS A 287 -12.83 -7.48 3.57
C CYS A 287 -11.87 -7.99 4.65
N LEU A 288 -11.58 -7.17 5.67
CA LEU A 288 -10.95 -7.57 6.93
C LEU A 288 -9.55 -8.26 6.84
N PHE A 289 -9.03 -8.53 5.65
CA PHE A 289 -7.76 -9.23 5.45
C PHE A 289 -6.58 -8.48 6.09
N GLY A 290 -6.67 -7.15 6.12
CA GLY A 290 -5.69 -6.28 6.76
C GLY A 290 -5.92 -6.06 8.25
N ASP A 291 -6.98 -6.57 8.85
CA ASP A 291 -7.15 -6.52 10.31
C ASP A 291 -6.30 -7.62 10.96
N MET A 292 -5.31 -7.22 11.76
CA MET A 292 -4.49 -8.16 12.53
C MET A 292 -5.29 -8.86 13.63
N PHE A 293 -6.43 -8.27 14.03
CA PHE A 293 -7.33 -8.81 15.05
C PHE A 293 -6.61 -9.21 16.35
N ARG A 294 -5.58 -8.43 16.72
CA ARG A 294 -4.73 -8.67 17.89
C ARG A 294 -4.09 -10.06 17.95
N THR A 295 -3.82 -10.69 16.80
CA THR A 295 -3.24 -12.04 16.75
C THR A 295 -2.32 -12.23 15.55
N ALA A 296 -1.20 -12.92 15.78
CA ALA A 296 -0.30 -13.36 14.72
C ALA A 296 -0.92 -14.40 13.78
N ASP A 297 -2.04 -15.01 14.19
CA ASP A 297 -2.75 -16.06 13.43
C ASP A 297 -3.90 -15.49 12.58
N SER A 298 -3.93 -14.18 12.36
CA SER A 298 -4.80 -13.55 11.35
C SER A 298 -4.25 -13.78 9.93
N MET A 299 -5.04 -13.47 8.90
CA MET A 299 -4.59 -13.52 7.51
C MET A 299 -3.35 -12.64 7.29
N ALA A 300 -3.36 -11.41 7.81
CA ALA A 300 -2.20 -10.52 7.74
C ALA A 300 -0.98 -11.09 8.48
N GLY A 301 -1.16 -11.54 9.74
CA GLY A 301 -0.08 -12.07 10.56
C GLY A 301 0.57 -13.32 9.99
N THR A 302 -0.25 -14.25 9.47
CA THR A 302 0.22 -15.48 8.83
C THR A 302 0.83 -15.23 7.45
N ALA A 303 0.32 -14.26 6.68
CA ALA A 303 0.94 -13.86 5.43
C ALA A 303 2.39 -13.37 5.65
N ILE A 304 2.58 -12.49 6.64
CA ILE A 304 3.90 -11.95 7.00
C ILE A 304 4.81 -13.06 7.53
N SER A 305 4.34 -13.82 8.53
CA SER A 305 5.19 -14.74 9.31
C SER A 305 5.39 -16.11 8.68
N ALA A 306 4.44 -16.61 7.89
CA ALA A 306 4.47 -17.97 7.32
C ALA A 306 4.67 -17.97 5.81
N GLN A 307 4.28 -16.90 5.11
CA GLN A 307 4.39 -16.80 3.65
C GLN A 307 5.45 -15.81 3.17
N ASN A 308 6.26 -15.26 4.09
CA ASN A 308 7.42 -14.42 3.79
C ASN A 308 7.04 -13.12 3.06
N VAL A 309 5.87 -12.57 3.41
CA VAL A 309 5.39 -11.28 2.89
C VAL A 309 6.10 -10.14 3.62
N ARG A 310 6.71 -9.24 2.85
CA ARG A 310 7.48 -8.09 3.35
C ARG A 310 6.66 -6.82 3.44
N GLN A 311 5.75 -6.63 2.48
CA GLN A 311 4.76 -5.55 2.49
C GLN A 311 3.37 -6.10 2.21
N LEU A 312 2.38 -5.65 2.97
CA LEU A 312 0.98 -6.05 2.83
C LEU A 312 0.06 -4.84 2.93
N VAL A 313 -0.89 -4.74 2.00
CA VAL A 313 -1.96 -3.73 2.00
C VAL A 313 -3.30 -4.45 2.15
N GLY A 314 -4.16 -4.00 3.06
CA GLY A 314 -5.49 -4.62 3.23
C GLY A 314 -6.46 -3.81 4.10
N TYR A 315 -7.75 -4.03 3.93
CA TYR A 315 -8.79 -3.38 4.73
C TYR A 315 -8.91 -4.01 6.12
N THR A 316 -9.14 -3.17 7.11
CA THR A 316 -9.46 -3.55 8.50
C THR A 316 -10.97 -3.64 8.78
N VAL A 317 -11.79 -3.41 7.75
CA VAL A 317 -13.27 -3.45 7.78
C VAL A 317 -13.78 -4.17 6.52
N PRO A 318 -15.08 -4.52 6.43
CA PRO A 318 -15.72 -4.96 5.21
C PRO A 318 -15.63 -3.90 4.11
N SER A 319 -14.88 -4.20 3.05
CA SER A 319 -14.68 -3.28 1.95
C SER A 319 -15.86 -3.33 0.97
N TRP A 320 -16.38 -2.15 0.59
CA TRP A 320 -17.39 -2.03 -0.47
C TRP A 320 -17.06 -0.93 -1.50
N PHE A 321 -16.28 0.08 -1.10
CA PHE A 321 -15.91 1.18 -1.97
C PHE A 321 -14.56 0.91 -2.65
N GLY A 322 -13.51 0.60 -1.87
CA GLY A 322 -12.31 -0.03 -2.38
C GLY A 322 -11.25 0.93 -2.95
N GLU A 323 -11.42 2.24 -2.82
CA GLU A 323 -10.62 3.25 -3.55
C GLU A 323 -9.13 3.21 -3.18
N ILE A 324 -8.77 3.03 -1.89
CA ILE A 324 -7.35 2.97 -1.50
C ILE A 324 -6.71 1.65 -1.93
N GLY A 325 -7.37 0.51 -1.70
CA GLY A 325 -6.84 -0.81 -2.06
C GLY A 325 -6.57 -0.95 -3.56
N TRP A 326 -7.57 -0.64 -4.40
CA TRP A 326 -7.42 -0.64 -5.85
C TRP A 326 -6.57 0.51 -6.37
N GLY A 327 -6.63 1.68 -5.75
CA GLY A 327 -5.76 2.81 -6.03
C GLY A 327 -4.29 2.49 -5.77
N THR A 328 -3.98 1.71 -4.74
CA THR A 328 -2.62 1.23 -4.47
C THR A 328 -2.11 0.36 -5.60
N ASN A 329 -2.94 -0.58 -6.07
CA ASN A 329 -2.60 -1.42 -7.22
C ASN A 329 -2.40 -0.58 -8.49
N ASP A 330 -3.32 0.35 -8.77
CA ASP A 330 -3.22 1.26 -9.91
C ASP A 330 -1.92 2.06 -9.88
N LYS A 331 -1.61 2.72 -8.76
CA LYS A 331 -0.42 3.57 -8.63
C LYS A 331 0.88 2.76 -8.64
N PHE A 332 0.86 1.51 -8.18
CA PHE A 332 2.03 0.65 -8.29
C PHE A 332 2.31 0.25 -9.75
N PHE A 333 1.28 -0.14 -10.52
CA PHE A 333 1.44 -0.55 -11.93
C PHE A 333 1.60 0.64 -12.89
N ASN A 334 1.04 1.79 -12.54
CA ASN A 334 0.96 2.98 -13.40
C ASN A 334 1.75 4.19 -12.85
N GLY A 335 2.60 3.98 -11.85
CA GLY A 335 3.58 4.97 -11.39
C GLY A 335 4.79 5.06 -12.32
N HIS A 336 5.82 5.77 -11.88
CA HIS A 336 7.14 5.74 -12.51
C HIS A 336 7.93 4.48 -12.09
N GLN A 337 9.03 4.18 -12.78
CA GLN A 337 9.81 2.94 -12.64
C GLN A 337 10.36 2.66 -11.22
N THR A 338 10.54 3.69 -10.40
CA THR A 338 10.98 3.59 -9.00
C THR A 338 9.84 3.70 -7.97
N THR A 339 8.58 3.68 -8.40
CA THR A 339 7.44 3.71 -7.46
C THR A 339 7.42 2.44 -6.62
N SER A 340 7.51 2.58 -5.30
CA SER A 340 7.37 1.48 -4.33
C SER A 340 5.90 1.24 -3.96
N VAL A 341 5.60 0.09 -3.34
CA VAL A 341 4.25 -0.19 -2.82
C VAL A 341 3.86 0.81 -1.74
N GLY A 342 4.80 1.18 -0.85
CA GLY A 342 4.56 2.20 0.19
C GLY A 342 4.18 3.55 -0.41
N GLN A 343 4.88 4.01 -1.45
CA GLN A 343 4.49 5.22 -2.18
C GLN A 343 3.15 5.07 -2.88
N ALA A 344 2.89 3.94 -3.54
CA ALA A 344 1.63 3.70 -4.23
C ALA A 344 0.43 3.75 -3.27
N TRP A 345 0.57 3.13 -2.09
CA TRP A 345 -0.44 3.16 -1.02
C TRP A 345 -0.63 4.58 -0.49
N PHE A 346 0.46 5.29 -0.22
CA PHE A 346 0.39 6.68 0.21
C PHE A 346 -0.31 7.57 -0.82
N PHE A 347 0.04 7.48 -2.10
CA PHE A 347 -0.61 8.30 -3.13
C PHE A 347 -2.08 7.94 -3.35
N ALA A 348 -2.46 6.66 -3.19
CA ALA A 348 -3.86 6.27 -3.20
C ALA A 348 -4.64 6.94 -2.07
N THR A 349 -4.07 7.03 -0.87
CA THR A 349 -4.69 7.76 0.26
C THR A 349 -4.77 9.27 0.00
N GLN A 350 -3.72 9.88 -0.58
CA GLN A 350 -3.73 11.32 -0.89
C GLN A 350 -4.77 11.70 -1.95
N LEU A 351 -4.93 10.87 -2.97
CA LEU A 351 -5.90 11.08 -4.03
C LEU A 351 -7.34 10.91 -3.53
N LEU A 352 -7.57 9.96 -2.63
CA LEU A 352 -8.85 9.82 -1.94
C LEU A 352 -9.18 11.10 -1.14
N LEU A 353 -8.22 11.61 -0.37
CA LEU A 353 -8.39 12.84 0.42
C LEU A 353 -8.68 14.05 -0.47
N ASN A 354 -7.94 14.19 -1.57
CA ASN A 354 -8.17 15.23 -2.57
C ASN A 354 -9.56 15.14 -3.22
N GLY A 355 -10.16 13.96 -3.25
CA GLY A 355 -11.51 13.72 -3.76
C GLY A 355 -12.62 14.11 -2.78
N LEU A 356 -12.30 14.43 -1.53
CA LEU A 356 -13.27 14.80 -0.50
C LEU A 356 -13.40 16.32 -0.36
N PRO A 357 -14.60 16.83 -0.02
CA PRO A 357 -14.73 18.16 0.57
C PRO A 357 -13.88 18.28 1.84
N GLU A 358 -13.29 19.45 2.10
CA GLU A 358 -12.37 19.64 3.24
C GLU A 358 -13.01 19.27 4.58
N ASN A 359 -14.25 19.70 4.83
CA ASN A 359 -14.97 19.32 6.04
C ASN A 359 -15.10 17.79 6.17
N ALA A 360 -15.35 17.08 5.07
CA ALA A 360 -15.41 15.62 5.02
C ALA A 360 -14.04 14.96 5.27
N ALA A 361 -12.97 15.52 4.69
CA ALA A 361 -11.60 15.03 4.86
C ALA A 361 -11.14 15.11 6.33
N ARG A 362 -11.64 16.08 7.10
CA ARG A 362 -11.29 16.30 8.51
C ARG A 362 -12.19 15.60 9.53
N ILE A 363 -13.35 15.06 9.14
CA ILE A 363 -14.27 14.48 10.12
C ILE A 363 -13.60 13.31 10.87
N PRO A 364 -13.55 13.31 12.21
CA PRO A 364 -13.06 12.15 12.94
C PRO A 364 -14.09 11.02 12.88
N VAL A 365 -13.78 9.96 12.11
CA VAL A 365 -14.65 8.78 12.03
C VAL A 365 -14.53 8.00 13.35
N PRO A 366 -15.60 7.70 14.09
CA PRO A 366 -15.49 7.13 15.43
C PRO A 366 -15.16 5.61 15.42
N LEU A 367 -13.94 5.28 15.00
CA LEU A 367 -13.31 3.97 15.23
C LEU A 367 -12.88 3.83 16.69
N THR A 368 -13.87 3.68 17.56
CA THR A 368 -13.67 3.58 19.02
C THR A 368 -13.82 2.16 19.53
N ALA A 369 -14.34 1.25 18.71
CA ALA A 369 -14.49 -0.15 19.03
C ALA A 369 -13.46 -0.99 18.25
N THR A 370 -12.95 -2.03 18.92
CA THR A 370 -12.14 -3.08 18.29
C THR A 370 -12.99 -4.08 17.49
N ASP A 371 -14.32 -3.93 17.53
CA ASP A 371 -15.27 -4.72 16.76
C ASP A 371 -15.91 -3.90 15.62
N MET A 372 -16.85 -4.52 14.89
CA MET A 372 -17.52 -3.93 13.73
C MET A 372 -18.51 -2.81 14.04
N SER A 373 -18.78 -2.50 15.31
CA SER A 373 -19.79 -1.49 15.67
C SER A 373 -19.37 -0.04 15.37
N GLY A 374 -18.06 0.23 15.24
CA GLY A 374 -17.51 1.58 15.11
C GLY A 374 -17.52 2.18 13.68
N ILE A 375 -17.61 1.36 12.63
CA ILE A 375 -17.79 1.84 11.25
C ILE A 375 -18.82 0.95 10.54
N THR A 376 -20.04 1.48 10.45
CA THR A 376 -21.08 0.96 9.57
C THR A 376 -21.35 1.98 8.46
N PHE A 377 -21.99 1.51 7.39
CA PHE A 377 -22.44 2.40 6.32
C PHE A 377 -23.37 3.49 6.88
N GLU A 378 -24.29 3.11 7.75
CA GLU A 378 -25.25 4.00 8.41
C GLU A 378 -24.55 5.04 9.28
N ALA A 379 -23.56 4.63 10.08
CA ALA A 379 -22.79 5.55 10.92
C ALA A 379 -22.03 6.58 10.09
N THR A 380 -21.42 6.16 8.96
CA THR A 380 -20.77 7.10 8.04
C THR A 380 -21.77 8.07 7.39
N VAL A 381 -22.97 7.60 7.04
CA VAL A 381 -24.03 8.45 6.49
C VAL A 381 -24.50 9.50 7.51
N ASP A 382 -24.74 9.09 8.74
CA ASP A 382 -25.17 9.99 9.81
C ASP A 382 -24.09 11.02 10.12
N LEU A 383 -22.83 10.58 10.22
CA LEU A 383 -21.66 11.43 10.40
C LEU A 383 -21.54 12.50 9.30
N LEU A 384 -21.73 12.12 8.04
CA LEU A 384 -21.67 13.08 6.92
C LEU A 384 -22.84 14.07 6.95
N ARG A 385 -24.04 13.60 7.32
CA ARG A 385 -25.23 14.44 7.46
C ARG A 385 -25.04 15.49 8.55
N GLU A 386 -24.53 15.08 9.71
CA GLU A 386 -24.25 15.96 10.86
C GLU A 386 -23.20 17.03 10.54
N ASN A 387 -22.25 16.71 9.66
CA ASN A 387 -21.19 17.63 9.23
C ASN A 387 -21.51 18.41 7.94
N GLY A 388 -22.76 18.35 7.46
CA GLY A 388 -23.21 19.11 6.29
C GLY A 388 -22.54 18.68 4.97
N VAL A 389 -22.07 17.44 4.87
CA VAL A 389 -21.46 16.89 3.66
C VAL A 389 -22.52 16.24 2.77
N ALA A 390 -22.43 16.45 1.46
CA ALA A 390 -23.34 15.81 0.51
C ALA A 390 -23.21 14.28 0.55
N LEU A 391 -24.34 13.58 0.66
CA LEU A 391 -24.43 12.12 0.74
C LEU A 391 -24.33 11.45 -0.64
N THR A 392 -23.26 11.74 -1.40
CA THR A 392 -22.96 11.03 -2.64
C THR A 392 -22.28 9.69 -2.35
N ARG A 393 -22.37 8.74 -3.29
CA ARG A 393 -21.67 7.45 -3.17
C ARG A 393 -20.18 7.64 -2.92
N GLU A 394 -19.57 8.62 -3.61
CA GLU A 394 -18.16 8.94 -3.51
C GLU A 394 -17.81 9.49 -2.12
N ASN A 395 -18.58 10.43 -1.56
CA ASN A 395 -18.26 10.98 -0.25
C ASN A 395 -18.43 9.95 0.87
N VAL A 396 -19.51 9.17 0.84
CA VAL A 396 -19.75 8.09 1.82
C VAL A 396 -18.66 7.03 1.73
N GLY A 397 -18.32 6.60 0.51
CA GLY A 397 -17.29 5.61 0.26
C GLY A 397 -15.89 6.06 0.66
N ARG A 398 -15.52 7.29 0.30
CA ARG A 398 -14.19 7.82 0.65
C ARG A 398 -14.00 8.00 2.14
N VAL A 399 -15.01 8.51 2.86
CA VAL A 399 -14.94 8.64 4.33
C VAL A 399 -14.90 7.26 5.00
N TYR A 400 -15.61 6.28 4.44
CA TYR A 400 -15.56 4.89 4.91
C TYR A 400 -14.15 4.29 4.74
N ASP A 401 -13.48 4.52 3.61
CA ASP A 401 -12.17 3.94 3.29
C ASP A 401 -10.99 4.67 3.97
N ARG A 402 -11.09 5.99 4.18
CA ARG A 402 -9.98 6.91 4.52
C ARG A 402 -9.06 6.44 5.66
N ASP A 403 -9.62 5.82 6.69
CA ASP A 403 -8.90 5.49 7.94
C ASP A 403 -8.76 3.99 8.18
N VAL A 404 -9.16 3.13 7.25
CA VAL A 404 -9.35 1.69 7.50
C VAL A 404 -8.43 0.77 6.70
N VAL A 405 -7.54 1.31 5.86
CA VAL A 405 -6.61 0.48 5.08
C VAL A 405 -5.25 0.43 5.77
N ALA A 406 -4.88 -0.76 6.23
CA ALA A 406 -3.59 -1.01 6.83
C ALA A 406 -2.50 -1.15 5.75
N PHE A 407 -1.30 -0.65 6.07
CA PHE A 407 -0.07 -0.95 5.36
C PHE A 407 0.94 -1.54 6.35
N TYR A 408 1.34 -2.77 6.10
CA TYR A 408 2.33 -3.49 6.88
C TYR A 408 3.66 -3.54 6.14
N GLY A 409 4.76 -3.39 6.87
CA GLY A 409 6.13 -3.40 6.36
C GLY A 409 6.82 -2.06 6.42
N ASP A 410 8.11 -2.11 6.15
CA ASP A 410 8.94 -0.92 6.06
C ASP A 410 8.45 -0.01 4.92
N PRO A 411 8.13 1.27 5.17
CA PRO A 411 7.76 2.22 4.11
C PRO A 411 8.85 2.41 3.05
N LEU A 412 10.11 2.05 3.35
CA LEU A 412 11.24 2.11 2.43
C LEU A 412 11.57 0.78 1.75
N PHE A 413 10.86 -0.32 2.04
CA PHE A 413 11.08 -1.58 1.32
C PHE A 413 10.73 -1.42 -0.17
N ARG A 414 11.67 -1.82 -1.03
CA ARG A 414 11.59 -1.64 -2.48
C ARG A 414 11.27 -2.94 -3.18
N ALA A 415 10.07 -3.04 -3.72
CA ALA A 415 9.72 -4.01 -4.76
C ALA A 415 9.65 -3.28 -6.12
N ARG A 416 10.19 -3.91 -7.18
CA ARG A 416 10.28 -3.34 -8.53
C ARG A 416 9.88 -4.38 -9.56
N PHE A 417 9.18 -3.96 -10.61
CA PHE A 417 9.00 -4.84 -11.77
C PHE A 417 10.34 -5.12 -12.44
N SER A 418 10.51 -6.35 -12.94
CA SER A 418 11.74 -6.71 -13.65
C SER A 418 11.96 -5.83 -14.89
N PRO A 419 13.21 -5.40 -15.18
CA PRO A 419 13.58 -4.77 -16.44
C PRO A 419 13.24 -5.59 -17.68
N ASP A 420 13.13 -6.92 -17.53
CA ASP A 420 12.77 -7.84 -18.60
C ASP A 420 11.26 -7.92 -18.85
N ALA A 421 10.45 -7.17 -18.09
CA ALA A 421 9.00 -7.09 -18.31
C ALA A 421 8.66 -6.57 -19.71
N LEU A 422 7.68 -7.19 -20.36
CA LEU A 422 7.18 -6.74 -21.67
C LEU A 422 6.33 -5.47 -21.56
N SER A 423 5.63 -5.30 -20.43
CA SER A 423 4.90 -4.08 -20.11
C SER A 423 5.77 -3.17 -19.25
N VAL A 424 5.90 -1.89 -19.65
CA VAL A 424 6.73 -0.88 -18.98
C VAL A 424 5.86 0.15 -18.25
N PRO A 425 6.37 0.80 -17.19
CA PRO A 425 5.65 1.88 -16.52
C PRO A 425 5.31 2.99 -17.51
N PRO A 426 4.18 3.71 -17.34
CA PRO A 426 3.80 4.81 -18.22
C PRO A 426 4.79 5.99 -18.18
N TRP A 427 5.58 6.11 -17.11
CA TRP A 427 6.50 7.22 -16.86
C TRP A 427 7.93 6.73 -16.65
N ASP A 428 8.90 7.32 -17.36
CA ASP A 428 10.33 7.26 -17.02
C ASP A 428 10.68 8.56 -16.30
N CYS A 429 10.95 8.47 -14.99
CA CYS A 429 11.24 9.63 -14.15
C CYS A 429 12.69 9.56 -13.67
N ARG A 430 13.49 10.54 -14.07
CA ARG A 430 14.89 10.66 -13.65
C ARG A 430 15.13 11.96 -12.92
N VAL A 431 16.08 11.95 -11.99
CA VAL A 431 16.44 13.11 -11.18
C VAL A 431 17.92 13.45 -11.32
N ALA A 432 18.21 14.73 -11.44
CA ALA A 432 19.53 15.32 -11.26
C ALA A 432 19.49 16.31 -10.08
N THR A 433 20.64 16.63 -9.51
CA THR A 433 20.76 17.65 -8.45
C THR A 433 21.71 18.73 -8.93
N GLU A 434 21.23 19.96 -8.96
CA GLU A 434 22.01 21.13 -9.38
C GLU A 434 21.89 22.23 -8.32
N GLY A 435 23.00 22.52 -7.65
CA GLY A 435 23.02 23.47 -6.53
C GLY A 435 21.99 23.09 -5.46
N ASP A 436 21.06 24.01 -5.21
CA ASP A 436 19.98 23.87 -4.22
C ASP A 436 18.66 23.38 -4.84
N ALA A 437 18.68 22.69 -5.99
CA ALA A 437 17.48 22.18 -6.65
C ALA A 437 17.61 20.71 -7.10
N GLN A 438 16.48 20.01 -7.12
CA GLN A 438 16.31 18.72 -7.79
C GLN A 438 15.59 18.94 -9.11
N ILE A 439 16.17 18.46 -10.20
CA ILE A 439 15.59 18.57 -11.54
C ILE A 439 15.09 17.18 -11.95
N PHE A 440 13.78 17.04 -12.13
CA PHE A 440 13.18 15.81 -12.60
C PHE A 440 12.85 15.91 -14.07
N ALA A 441 13.27 14.91 -14.85
CA ALA A 441 12.82 14.70 -16.22
C ALA A 441 11.81 13.56 -16.21
N VAL A 442 10.55 13.87 -16.48
CA VAL A 442 9.43 12.93 -16.52
C VAL A 442 9.05 12.73 -17.98
N ARG A 443 9.36 11.55 -18.51
CA ARG A 443 9.15 11.22 -19.91
C ARG A 443 7.99 10.24 -20.06
N GLY A 444 7.09 10.51 -21.01
CA GLY A 444 6.09 9.53 -21.44
C GLY A 444 6.78 8.29 -22.04
N ALA A 445 6.46 7.10 -21.54
CA ALA A 445 7.07 5.86 -22.01
C ALA A 445 6.80 5.61 -23.51
N ARG A 446 7.61 4.75 -24.14
CA ARG A 446 7.52 4.48 -25.59
C ARG A 446 6.15 3.89 -25.95
N GLY A 447 5.54 4.40 -27.02
CA GLY A 447 4.28 3.89 -27.55
C GLY A 447 3.29 5.00 -27.90
N ASN A 448 2.12 4.96 -27.26
CA ASN A 448 1.04 5.94 -27.44
C ASN A 448 1.12 7.06 -26.38
N ALA A 449 0.38 8.14 -26.58
CA ALA A 449 0.19 9.16 -25.56
C ALA A 449 -0.35 8.53 -24.26
N VAL A 450 0.22 8.92 -23.13
CA VAL A 450 -0.18 8.47 -21.80
C VAL A 450 -1.00 9.57 -21.17
N LYS A 451 -2.20 9.25 -20.67
CA LYS A 451 -3.02 10.14 -19.86
C LYS A 451 -3.39 9.46 -18.55
N LYS A 452 -2.65 9.76 -17.47
CA LYS A 452 -2.83 9.15 -16.14
C LYS A 452 -2.41 10.12 -15.03
N ASP A 453 -2.77 9.81 -13.79
CA ASP A 453 -2.19 10.51 -12.65
C ASP A 453 -0.67 10.28 -12.60
N PHE A 454 0.08 11.36 -12.40
CA PHE A 454 1.50 11.31 -12.10
C PHE A 454 1.74 11.78 -10.66
N CYS A 455 2.35 10.92 -9.86
CA CYS A 455 2.66 11.18 -8.46
C CYS A 455 4.17 11.08 -8.27
N LEU A 456 4.76 12.06 -7.58
CA LEU A 456 6.19 12.10 -7.33
C LEU A 456 6.45 12.46 -5.87
N TRP A 457 7.13 11.56 -5.16
CA TRP A 457 7.69 11.85 -3.84
C TRP A 457 9.08 12.43 -4.03
N PHE A 458 9.33 13.62 -3.52
CA PHE A 458 10.63 14.27 -3.68
C PHE A 458 11.68 13.52 -2.86
N PRO A 459 12.89 13.24 -3.35
CA PRO A 459 13.92 12.65 -2.50
C PRO A 459 14.36 13.57 -1.36
N ARG A 460 14.25 14.91 -1.53
CA ARG A 460 14.44 15.90 -0.46
C ARG A 460 13.24 16.83 -0.40
N ARG A 461 12.99 17.45 0.77
CA ARG A 461 11.86 18.36 0.94
C ARG A 461 11.95 19.54 -0.03
N PHE A 462 10.85 19.86 -0.67
CA PHE A 462 10.63 21.06 -1.45
C PHE A 462 10.58 22.29 -0.52
N ASP A 463 11.29 23.35 -0.90
CA ASP A 463 11.21 24.66 -0.24
C ASP A 463 9.93 25.37 -0.67
N ALA A 464 8.89 25.21 0.15
CA ALA A 464 7.58 25.82 0.02
C ALA A 464 7.57 27.34 -0.22
N THR A 465 8.65 28.05 0.15
CA THR A 465 8.77 29.50 -0.05
C THR A 465 9.21 29.88 -1.46
N LYS A 466 9.59 28.89 -2.28
CA LYS A 466 10.09 29.07 -3.64
C LYS A 466 9.10 28.51 -4.67
N THR A 467 9.40 28.80 -5.93
CA THR A 467 8.54 28.41 -7.05
C THR A 467 8.95 27.05 -7.62
N LEU A 468 7.99 26.12 -7.70
CA LEU A 468 8.12 24.92 -8.53
C LEU A 468 8.06 25.35 -10.00
N LYS A 469 9.13 25.11 -10.76
CA LYS A 469 9.14 25.39 -12.20
C LYS A 469 8.79 24.14 -12.99
N ILE A 470 7.93 24.32 -13.99
CA ILE A 470 7.44 23.24 -14.83
C ILE A 470 7.62 23.64 -16.31
N GLU A 471 8.31 22.80 -17.07
CA GLU A 471 8.68 23.08 -18.47
C GLU A 471 8.49 21.84 -19.35
N GLY A 472 8.43 22.02 -20.68
CA GLY A 472 8.65 20.94 -21.65
C GLY A 472 7.41 20.24 -22.23
N ALA A 473 6.22 20.41 -21.65
CA ALA A 473 4.97 19.88 -22.22
C ALA A 473 4.14 20.99 -22.92
N ALA A 474 3.46 20.65 -24.03
CA ALA A 474 2.65 21.61 -24.80
C ALA A 474 1.44 22.16 -24.02
N ILE A 475 0.88 21.35 -23.11
CA ILE A 475 -0.16 21.74 -22.15
C ILE A 475 0.28 21.19 -20.78
N VAL A 476 0.72 22.08 -19.89
CA VAL A 476 1.10 21.70 -18.52
C VAL A 476 -0.12 21.85 -17.61
N PRO A 477 -0.68 20.76 -17.05
CA PRO A 477 -1.70 20.89 -16.02
C PRO A 477 -1.07 21.45 -14.74
N GLU A 478 -1.81 22.32 -14.04
CA GLU A 478 -1.41 22.74 -12.70
C GLU A 478 -1.33 21.51 -11.77
N PRO A 479 -0.33 21.44 -10.87
CA PRO A 479 -0.32 20.43 -9.84
C PRO A 479 -1.64 20.42 -9.09
N THR A 480 -2.27 19.24 -8.98
CA THR A 480 -3.50 19.09 -8.21
C THR A 480 -3.19 19.10 -6.70
N ILE A 481 -2.03 18.56 -6.32
CA ILE A 481 -1.53 18.58 -4.94
C ILE A 481 -0.05 18.96 -4.99
N LEU A 482 0.39 19.86 -4.11
CA LEU A 482 1.79 20.23 -3.92
C LEU A 482 2.06 20.45 -2.43
N THR A 483 2.89 19.60 -1.85
CA THR A 483 3.36 19.69 -0.45
C THR A 483 4.89 19.84 -0.42
N GLU A 484 5.48 19.97 0.77
CA GLU A 484 6.95 19.91 0.92
C GLU A 484 7.51 18.53 0.55
N ASN A 485 6.69 17.47 0.55
CA ASN A 485 7.16 16.10 0.39
C ASN A 485 6.89 15.53 -1.00
N PHE A 486 5.82 15.96 -1.67
CA PHE A 486 5.38 15.35 -2.91
C PHE A 486 4.55 16.30 -3.78
N VAL A 487 4.37 15.89 -5.04
CA VAL A 487 3.50 16.55 -6.01
C VAL A 487 2.63 15.52 -6.72
N VAL A 488 1.39 15.90 -7.04
CA VAL A 488 0.44 15.10 -7.82
C VAL A 488 -0.13 15.91 -8.96
N PHE A 489 -0.06 15.37 -10.17
CA PHE A 489 -0.72 15.86 -11.36
C PHE A 489 -1.81 14.86 -11.74
N ARG A 490 -3.08 15.30 -11.74
CA ARG A 490 -4.17 14.47 -12.26
C ARG A 490 -4.26 14.56 -13.77
N ASP A 491 -4.54 13.42 -14.39
CA ASP A 491 -4.73 13.32 -15.84
C ASP A 491 -3.58 13.95 -16.64
N LEU A 492 -2.33 13.85 -16.14
CA LEU A 492 -1.15 14.31 -16.87
C LEU A 492 -1.11 13.59 -18.21
N GLU A 493 -1.03 14.36 -19.29
CA GLU A 493 -0.98 13.83 -20.65
C GLU A 493 0.36 14.17 -21.28
N LEU A 494 1.12 13.14 -21.66
CA LEU A 494 2.38 13.29 -22.40
C LEU A 494 2.31 12.40 -23.65
N ALA A 495 2.68 12.96 -24.79
CA ALA A 495 2.94 12.18 -25.99
C ALA A 495 4.15 11.26 -25.77
N ALA A 496 4.23 10.18 -26.55
CA ALA A 496 5.34 9.23 -26.43
C ALA A 496 6.68 9.93 -26.66
N GLY A 497 7.56 9.85 -25.67
CA GLY A 497 8.87 10.49 -25.69
C GLY A 497 8.88 11.98 -25.34
N GLU A 498 7.73 12.65 -25.20
CA GLU A 498 7.61 14.01 -24.64
C GLU A 498 8.10 14.00 -23.18
N THR A 499 8.74 15.10 -22.77
CA THR A 499 9.36 15.22 -21.45
C THR A 499 8.84 16.46 -20.74
N LEU A 500 8.32 16.27 -19.54
CA LEU A 500 8.01 17.30 -18.57
C LEU A 500 9.21 17.45 -17.62
N THR A 501 9.72 18.66 -17.46
CA THR A 501 10.79 18.96 -16.51
C THR A 501 10.22 19.65 -15.28
N LEU A 502 10.52 19.13 -14.09
CA LEU A 502 10.19 19.75 -12.80
C LEU A 502 11.47 20.21 -12.11
N THR A 503 11.63 21.51 -11.90
CA THR A 503 12.73 22.03 -11.07
C THR A 503 12.20 22.34 -9.68
N VAL A 504 12.65 21.56 -8.70
CA VAL A 504 12.19 21.55 -7.31
C VAL A 504 13.28 22.14 -6.41
N PRO A 505 13.15 23.40 -5.97
CA PRO A 505 14.05 23.98 -4.97
C PRO A 505 14.02 23.17 -3.67
N VAL A 506 15.19 22.86 -3.12
CA VAL A 506 15.32 22.04 -1.92
C VAL A 506 15.32 22.91 -0.66
N LYS A 507 14.55 22.50 0.36
CA LYS A 507 14.59 23.06 1.70
C LYS A 507 15.93 22.71 2.34
N LYS A 508 16.66 23.73 2.80
CA LYS A 508 17.99 23.57 3.39
C LYS A 508 17.94 22.97 4.79
#